data_AF-A0A0S3U526-F1
#
_entry.id   AF-A0A0S3U526-F1
#
_cell.length_a   1.000
_cell.length_b   1.000
_cell.length_c   1.000
_cell.angle_alpha   90.00
_cell.angle_beta   90.00
_cell.angle_gamma   90.00
#
_symmetry.space_group_name_H-M   'P 1'
#
loop_
_entity.id
_entity.type
_entity.pdbx_description
1 polymer ?
#
loop_
_entity_poly.entity_id
_entity_poly.type
_entity_poly.pdbx_seq_one_letter_code
_entity_poly.pdbx_strand_id
1 'polypeptide(L)' 'MIIEGITTIAVYKFSQLIREEVEAMLGHNLEETRIYQDLEHQTKRKTAARLLRRGYSIENVAEDVDLPIGEVRRIAEEL' A
#
# COMPACT_ATOMS: atom_id res chain seq x y z
N MET A 1 -14.15 -9.92 -30.18
CA MET A 1 -14.14 -8.88 -29.13
C MET A 1 -13.05 -9.29 -28.15
N ILE A 2 -11.94 -8.55 -28.17
CA ILE A 2 -10.67 -8.92 -27.54
C ILE A 2 -10.76 -8.60 -26.04
N ILE A 3 -10.29 -9.54 -25.22
CA ILE A 3 -10.15 -9.41 -23.77
C ILE A 3 -9.00 -8.42 -23.52
N GLU A 4 -9.30 -7.14 -23.35
CA GLU A 4 -8.35 -6.14 -22.86
C GLU A 4 -8.53 -5.97 -21.35
N GLY A 5 -7.54 -6.42 -20.57
CA GLY A 5 -7.57 -6.27 -19.11
C GLY A 5 -6.77 -7.30 -18.31
N ILE A 6 -6.22 -8.32 -18.96
CA ILE A 6 -5.16 -9.17 -18.37
C ILE A 6 -3.81 -8.53 -18.68
N THR A 7 -3.53 -7.37 -18.08
CA THR A 7 -2.15 -6.86 -18.01
C THR A 7 -1.51 -7.44 -16.74
N THR A 8 -1.33 -8.77 -16.71
CA THR A 8 -0.04 -9.47 -16.88
C THR A 8 1.23 -8.87 -16.23
N ILE A 9 1.17 -7.82 -15.41
CA ILE A 9 2.26 -7.55 -14.44
C ILE A 9 2.33 -8.69 -13.41
N ALA A 10 1.21 -9.39 -13.20
CA ALA A 10 1.18 -10.64 -12.45
C ALA A 10 1.99 -11.78 -13.09
N VAL A 11 2.27 -11.77 -14.41
CA VAL A 11 2.96 -12.88 -15.09
C VAL A 11 4.48 -12.72 -15.08
N TYR A 12 5.01 -11.48 -15.05
CA TYR A 12 6.46 -11.28 -15.19
C TYR A 12 7.27 -11.48 -13.89
N LYS A 13 6.65 -11.33 -12.71
CA LYS A 13 7.33 -11.57 -11.42
C LYS A 13 7.14 -12.98 -10.86
N PHE A 14 6.21 -13.76 -11.40
CA PHE A 14 5.83 -15.09 -10.87
C PHE A 14 6.39 -16.27 -11.66
N SER A 15 6.98 -16.08 -12.85
CA SER A 15 7.42 -17.19 -13.71
C SER A 15 8.83 -17.72 -13.39
N GLN A 16 9.65 -17.01 -12.61
CA GLN A 16 11.06 -17.39 -12.40
C GLN A 16 11.44 -17.78 -10.96
N LEU A 17 10.54 -17.65 -9.98
CA LEU A 17 10.85 -17.95 -8.59
C LEU A 17 9.97 -19.09 -8.10
N ILE A 18 10.57 -20.27 -8.07
CA ILE A 18 9.98 -21.52 -7.58
C ILE A 18 9.53 -21.27 -6.14
N ARG A 19 8.22 -21.40 -5.90
CA ARG A 19 7.54 -21.06 -4.65
C ARG A 19 8.15 -21.72 -3.41
N GLU A 20 8.81 -22.87 -3.58
CA GLU A 20 9.47 -23.64 -2.52
C GLU A 20 10.82 -23.04 -2.06
N GLU A 21 11.60 -22.38 -2.94
CA GLU A 21 12.80 -21.61 -2.54
C GLU A 21 12.45 -20.26 -1.91
N VAL A 22 11.33 -19.67 -2.33
CA VAL A 22 10.82 -18.40 -1.82
C VAL A 22 10.38 -18.52 -0.36
N GLU A 23 9.75 -19.62 0.05
CA GLU A 23 9.36 -19.81 1.46
C GLU A 23 10.55 -20.12 2.39
N ALA A 24 11.60 -20.79 1.88
CA ALA A 24 12.87 -20.94 2.62
C ALA A 24 13.63 -19.60 2.75
N MET A 25 13.48 -18.67 1.80
CA MET A 25 14.01 -17.30 1.89
C MET A 25 13.13 -16.33 2.70
N LEU A 26 11.81 -16.57 2.76
CA LEU A 26 10.85 -15.68 3.40
C LEU A 26 10.44 -16.11 4.83
N GLY A 27 10.85 -17.29 5.30
CA GLY A 27 10.48 -17.86 6.60
C GLY A 27 10.95 -17.08 7.85
N HIS A 28 11.89 -16.14 7.72
CA HIS A 28 12.23 -15.17 8.78
C HIS A 28 11.81 -13.72 8.42
N ASN A 29 11.59 -13.42 7.13
CA ASN A 29 11.37 -12.06 6.64
C ASN A 29 9.89 -11.71 6.41
N LEU A 30 8.96 -12.67 6.32
CA LEU A 30 7.55 -12.38 6.05
C LEU A 30 6.84 -11.66 7.20
N GLU A 31 7.15 -12.01 8.45
CA GLU A 31 6.64 -11.29 9.62
C GLU A 31 7.23 -9.88 9.69
N GLU A 32 8.55 -9.73 9.51
CA GLU A 32 9.21 -8.42 9.48
C GLU A 32 8.71 -7.55 8.32
N THR A 33 8.48 -8.14 7.14
CA THR A 33 7.94 -7.43 5.97
C THR A 33 6.50 -6.97 6.21
N ARG A 34 5.66 -7.81 6.83
CA ARG A 34 4.29 -7.43 7.21
C ARG A 34 4.28 -6.35 8.29
N ILE A 35 5.09 -6.50 9.34
CA ILE A 35 5.24 -5.51 10.41
C ILE A 35 5.73 -4.18 9.84
N TYR A 36 6.72 -4.20 8.94
CA TYR A 36 7.23 -2.99 8.29
C TYR A 36 6.18 -2.32 7.41
N GLN A 37 5.45 -3.09 6.59
CA GLN A 37 4.34 -2.58 5.76
C GLN A 37 3.23 -1.98 6.62
N ASP A 38 2.87 -2.62 7.73
CA ASP A 38 1.85 -2.13 8.65
C ASP A 38 2.31 -0.85 9.37
N LEU A 39 3.59 -0.75 9.74
CA LEU A 39 4.17 0.44 10.36
C LEU A 39 4.26 1.61 9.38
N GLU A 40 4.69 1.36 8.15
CA GLU A 40 4.72 2.36 7.08
C GLU A 40 3.31 2.88 6.81
N HIS A 41 2.35 1.98 6.67
CA HIS A 41 0.94 2.31 6.45
C HIS A 41 0.35 3.13 7.61
N GLN A 42 0.58 2.71 8.86
CA GLN A 42 0.16 3.49 10.04
C GLN A 42 0.80 4.88 10.09
N THR A 43 2.06 5.00 9.67
CA THR A 43 2.78 6.28 9.64
C THR A 43 2.19 7.22 8.59
N LYS A 44 1.87 6.70 7.39
CA LYS A 44 1.16 7.45 6.34
C LYS A 44 -0.19 7.94 6.84
N ARG A 45 -0.99 7.08 7.48
CA ARG A 45 -2.30 7.47 8.06
C ARG A 45 -2.19 8.56 9.13
N LYS A 46 -1.24 8.43 10.07
CA LYS A 46 -1.00 9.46 11.11
C LYS A 46 -0.57 10.79 10.51
N THR A 47 0.26 10.75 9.47
CA THR A 47 0.72 11.94 8.75
C THR A 47 -0.44 12.61 8.02
N ALA A 48 -1.26 11.83 7.31
CA ALA A 48 -2.46 12.31 6.65
C ALA A 48 -3.42 13.00 7.62
N ALA A 49 -3.70 12.37 8.77
CA ALA A 49 -4.52 12.95 9.83
C ALA A 49 -3.98 14.30 10.34
N ARG A 50 -2.66 14.44 10.47
CA ARG A 50 -2.02 15.69 10.91
C ARG A 50 -2.13 16.79 9.86
N LEU A 51 -2.00 16.47 8.58
CA LEU A 51 -2.15 17.43 7.48
C LEU A 51 -3.61 17.87 7.35
N LEU A 52 -4.58 16.94 7.45
CA LEU A 52 -6.00 17.28 7.47
C LEU A 52 -6.36 18.23 8.62
N ARG A 53 -5.86 17.96 9.84
CA ARG A 53 -6.03 18.87 11.01
C ARG A 53 -5.42 20.26 10.80
N ARG A 54 -4.46 20.41 9.90
CA ARG A 54 -3.84 21.69 9.52
C ARG A 54 -4.61 22.42 8.40
N GLY A 55 -5.68 21.82 7.88
CA GLY A 55 -6.54 22.42 6.85
C GLY A 55 -6.13 22.13 5.41
N TYR A 56 -5.25 21.16 5.17
CA TYR A 56 -4.93 20.71 3.80
C TYR A 56 -6.12 19.96 3.18
N SER A 57 -6.28 20.06 1.85
CA SER A 57 -7.33 19.34 1.12
C SER A 57 -7.06 17.83 1.06
N ILE A 58 -8.12 17.04 0.94
CA ILE A 58 -8.03 15.57 0.89
C ILE A 58 -7.18 15.11 -0.31
N GLU A 59 -7.31 15.79 -1.45
CA GLU A 59 -6.60 15.48 -2.69
C GLU A 59 -5.08 15.68 -2.52
N ASN A 60 -4.66 16.82 -1.98
CA ASN A 60 -3.25 17.12 -1.77
C ASN A 60 -2.64 16.19 -0.72
N VAL A 61 -3.39 15.89 0.35
CA VAL A 61 -2.92 14.96 1.39
C VAL A 61 -2.74 13.55 0.81
N ALA A 62 -3.67 13.09 -0.02
CA ALA A 62 -3.58 11.77 -0.67
C ALA A 62 -2.35 11.65 -1.56
N GLU A 63 -2.05 12.71 -2.32
CA GLU A 63 -0.83 12.80 -3.14
C GLU A 63 0.44 12.81 -2.27
N ASP A 64 0.50 13.66 -1.24
CA ASP A 64 1.68 13.86 -0.40
C ASP A 64 2.05 12.61 0.44
N VAL A 65 1.05 11.85 0.90
CA VAL A 65 1.25 10.67 1.76
C VAL A 65 1.17 9.35 1.01
N ASP A 66 0.95 9.40 -0.32
CA ASP A 66 0.79 8.23 -1.19
C ASP A 66 -0.26 7.24 -0.66
N LEU A 67 -1.44 7.78 -0.34
CA LEU A 67 -2.62 7.01 0.08
C LEU A 67 -3.78 7.22 -0.89
N PRO A 68 -4.64 6.22 -1.12
CA PRO A 68 -5.84 6.42 -1.92
C PRO A 68 -6.73 7.52 -1.34
N ILE A 69 -7.28 8.38 -2.20
CA ILE A 69 -8.19 9.48 -1.81
C ILE A 69 -9.35 8.97 -0.93
N GLY A 70 -9.90 7.79 -1.24
CA GLY A 70 -10.99 7.18 -0.46
C GLY A 70 -10.57 6.79 0.96
N GLU A 71 -9.29 6.50 1.20
CA GLU A 71 -8.77 6.25 2.53
C GLU A 71 -8.55 7.56 3.31
N VAL A 72 -7.95 8.57 2.67
CA VAL A 72 -7.79 9.90 3.29
C VAL A 72 -9.14 10.52 3.65
N ARG A 73 -10.18 10.31 2.83
CA ARG A 73 -11.55 10.71 3.13
C ARG A 73 -12.09 10.04 4.39
N ARG A 74 -11.93 8.73 4.54
CA ARG A 74 -12.34 8.01 5.77
C ARG A 74 -11.60 8.55 7.00
N ILE A 75 -10.31 8.83 6.88
CA ILE A 75 -9.54 9.45 7.97
C ILE A 75 -10.13 10.81 8.33
N ALA A 76 -10.52 11.62 7.35
CA ALA A 76 -11.16 12.92 7.60
C ALA A 76 -12.53 12.80 8.30
N GLU A 77 -13.29 11.73 8.02
CA GLU A 77 -14.56 11.42 8.67
C GLU A 77 -14.39 10.89 10.11
N GLU A 78 -13.24 10.28 10.42
CA GLU A 78 -12.87 9.75 11.74
C GLU A 78 -12.18 10.78 12.68
N LEU A 79 -11.87 11.99 12.18
CA LEU A 79 -11.05 13.01 12.84
C LEU A 79 -11.81 13.90 13.84
#